data_AF-A0A1A3CL09-F1
#
_entry.id   AF-A0A1A3CL09-F1
#
_cell.length_a   1.000
_cell.length_b   1.000
_cell.length_c   1.000
_cell.angle_alpha   90.00
_cell.angle_beta   90.00
_cell.angle_gamma   90.00
#
_symmetry.space_group_name_H-M   'P 1'
#
loop_
_entity.id
_entity.type
_entity.pdbx_description
1 polymer ?
#
loop_
_entity_poly.entity_id
_entity_poly.type
_entity_poly.pdbx_seq_one_letter_code
_entity_poly.pdbx_strand_id
1 'polypeptide(L)'
;MSLDANRNADASTGELMAQLSAQTSRLVRDEMRLAQKELLRSAKHAGIGAGLFGVAGLLAFFGMAGLITAAIAALALALPTWAAALIVGAALLAAAGAAALLSRRQAKEVTPAAPETVASVKKDIQEVKDARHDRT
;
A
#
# COMPACT_ATOMS: atom_id res chain seq x y z
N MET A 1 60.93 32.76 22.88
CA MET A 1 59.80 31.87 23.21
C MET A 1 58.71 32.15 22.18
N SER A 2 58.83 31.56 21.00
CA SER A 2 57.97 31.89 19.85
C SER A 2 58.12 30.82 18.76
N LEU A 3 57.59 29.61 18.98
CA LEU A 3 57.51 28.57 17.95
C LEU A 3 56.27 27.66 18.19
N ASP A 4 55.09 28.23 18.39
CA ASP A 4 53.82 27.48 18.32
C ASP A 4 53.03 27.77 17.02
N ALA A 5 53.65 28.48 16.06
CA ALA A 5 52.94 29.04 14.92
C ALA A 5 52.79 28.09 13.70
N ASN A 6 53.28 26.85 13.72
CA ASN A 6 53.33 26.07 12.47
C ASN A 6 53.04 24.57 12.58
N ARG A 7 51.88 24.20 13.12
CA ARG A 7 51.31 22.85 12.94
C ARG A 7 50.07 22.80 12.05
N ASN A 8 49.66 23.94 11.47
CA ASN A 8 48.42 24.05 10.70
C ASN A 8 48.61 24.38 9.21
N ALA A 9 49.84 24.46 8.70
CA ALA A 9 50.11 24.56 7.27
C ALA A 9 50.34 23.15 6.71
N ASP A 10 49.56 22.79 5.68
CA ASP A 10 49.74 21.63 4.82
C ASP A 10 49.23 20.28 5.37
N ALA A 11 47.94 20.22 5.70
CA ALA A 11 47.21 18.97 5.46
C ALA A 11 47.40 18.64 3.96
N SER A 12 48.14 17.57 3.65
CA SER A 12 48.42 17.21 2.26
C SER A 12 47.10 17.00 1.50
N THR A 13 47.08 17.24 0.19
CA THR A 13 45.91 16.97 -0.67
C THR A 13 45.38 15.54 -0.49
N GLY A 14 46.26 14.59 -0.15
CA GLY A 14 45.88 13.21 0.21
C GLY A 14 45.08 13.10 1.51
N GLU A 15 45.44 13.88 2.54
CA GLU A 15 44.74 13.94 3.82
C GLU A 15 43.31 14.49 3.67
N LEU A 16 43.14 15.53 2.84
CA LEU A 16 41.84 16.15 2.55
C LEU A 16 40.93 15.20 1.76
N MET A 17 41.48 14.47 0.79
CA MET A 17 40.73 13.45 0.04
C MET A 17 40.32 12.26 0.92
N ALA A 18 41.21 11.83 1.84
CA ALA A 18 40.87 10.81 2.83
C ALA A 18 39.75 11.27 3.77
N GLN A 19 39.78 12.53 4.22
CA GLN A 19 38.73 13.10 5.08
C GLN A 19 37.39 13.28 4.35
N LEU A 20 37.40 13.72 3.09
CA LEU A 20 36.20 13.83 2.25
C LEU A 20 35.57 12.46 2.00
N SER A 21 36.37 11.46 1.61
CA SER A 21 35.91 10.08 1.44
C SER A 21 35.28 9.53 2.73
N ALA A 22 35.92 9.76 3.88
CA ALA A 22 35.40 9.35 5.17
C ALA A 22 34.10 10.09 5.56
N GLN A 23 33.95 11.37 5.20
CA GLN A 23 32.72 12.14 5.43
C GLN A 23 31.57 11.69 4.52
N THR A 24 31.84 11.47 3.23
CA THR A 24 30.84 10.95 2.29
C THR A 24 30.36 9.55 2.71
N SER A 25 31.27 8.68 3.15
CA SER A 25 30.93 7.35 3.68
C SER A 25 30.06 7.43 4.95
N ARG A 26 30.33 8.41 5.82
CA ARG A 26 29.49 8.69 7.00
C ARG A 26 28.10 9.18 6.61
N LEU A 27 28.02 10.15 5.70
CA LEU A 27 26.75 10.71 5.23
C LEU A 27 25.86 9.62 4.61
N VAL A 28 26.40 8.80 3.72
CA VAL A 28 25.65 7.68 3.12
C VAL A 28 25.12 6.73 4.20
N ARG A 29 25.93 6.42 5.22
CA ARG A 29 25.49 5.57 6.34
C ARG A 29 24.34 6.20 7.12
N ASP A 30 24.39 7.50 7.33
CA ASP A 30 23.40 8.23 8.09
C ASP A 30 22.09 8.38 7.30
N GLU A 31 22.15 8.61 6.00
CA GLU A 31 20.99 8.65 5.11
C GLU A 31 20.31 7.29 5.03
N MET A 32 21.10 6.20 4.97
CA MET A 32 20.57 4.84 5.06
C MET A 32 19.86 4.59 6.40
N ARG A 33 20.45 5.05 7.52
CA ARG A 33 19.82 4.93 8.85
C ARG A 33 18.54 5.76 8.95
N LEU A 34 18.52 6.94 8.34
CA LEU A 34 17.36 7.81 8.32
C LEU A 34 16.24 7.18 7.49
N ALA A 35 16.54 6.72 6.27
CA ALA A 35 15.61 6.00 5.41
C ALA A 35 15.07 4.75 6.12
N GLN A 36 15.92 3.98 6.81
CA GLN A 36 15.47 2.82 7.58
C GLN A 36 14.48 3.21 8.69
N LYS A 37 14.73 4.31 9.41
CA LYS A 37 13.80 4.82 10.44
C LYS A 37 12.47 5.27 9.83
N GLU A 38 12.51 5.96 8.69
CA GLU A 38 11.31 6.44 8.01
C GLU A 38 10.48 5.29 7.43
N LEU A 39 11.13 4.28 6.85
CA LEU A 39 10.49 3.04 6.42
C LEU A 39 9.87 2.30 7.60
N LEU A 40 10.58 2.16 8.73
CA LEU A 40 10.02 1.51 9.94
C LEU A 40 8.82 2.29 10.50
N ARG A 41 8.88 3.62 10.50
CA ARG A 41 7.78 4.48 10.95
C ARG A 41 6.56 4.33 10.04
N SER A 42 6.79 4.32 8.73
CA SER A 42 5.75 4.12 7.72
C SER A 42 5.15 2.73 7.81
N ALA A 43 5.99 1.69 7.92
CA ALA A 43 5.56 0.30 8.10
C ALA A 43 4.77 0.10 9.40
N LYS A 44 5.17 0.74 10.50
CA LYS A 44 4.42 0.69 11.76
C LYS A 44 3.04 1.35 11.62
N HIS A 45 2.97 2.52 10.99
CA HIS A 45 1.68 3.20 10.77
C HIS A 45 0.76 2.39 9.86
N ALA A 46 1.30 1.88 8.74
CA ALA A 46 0.57 1.01 7.83
C ALA A 46 0.13 -0.28 8.52
N GLY A 47 0.99 -0.89 9.35
CA GLY A 47 0.69 -2.11 10.09
C GLY A 47 -0.38 -1.93 11.16
N ILE A 48 -0.37 -0.82 11.90
CA ILE A 48 -1.44 -0.48 12.85
C ILE A 48 -2.75 -0.25 12.10
N GLY A 49 -2.72 0.50 10.99
CA GLY A 49 -3.89 0.72 10.15
C GLY A 49 -4.48 -0.60 9.63
N ALA A 50 -3.66 -1.45 9.03
CA ALA A 50 -4.06 -2.77 8.55
C ALA A 50 -4.59 -3.67 9.68
N GLY A 51 -3.96 -3.65 10.85
CA GLY A 51 -4.42 -4.39 12.03
C GLY A 51 -5.79 -3.93 12.51
N LEU A 52 -6.00 -2.61 12.65
CA LEU A 52 -7.29 -2.04 13.05
C LEU A 52 -8.39 -2.32 12.02
N PHE A 53 -8.10 -2.18 10.72
CA PHE A 53 -9.04 -2.55 9.67
C PHE A 53 -9.38 -4.04 9.69
N GLY A 54 -8.40 -4.91 9.99
CA GLY A 54 -8.63 -6.34 10.16
C GLY A 54 -9.60 -6.64 11.32
N VAL A 55 -9.35 -6.05 12.50
CA VAL A 55 -10.23 -6.21 13.66
C VAL A 55 -11.63 -5.64 13.39
N ALA A 56 -11.72 -4.44 12.83
CA ALA A 56 -12.99 -3.81 12.47
C ALA A 56 -13.77 -4.67 11.46
N GLY A 57 -13.11 -5.22 10.45
CA GLY A 57 -13.71 -6.13 9.47
C GLY A 57 -14.24 -7.41 10.13
N LEU A 58 -13.49 -7.99 11.05
CA LEU A 58 -13.91 -9.19 11.77
C LEU A 58 -15.11 -8.92 12.69
N LEU A 59 -15.09 -7.80 13.42
CA LEU A 59 -16.23 -7.38 14.25
C LEU A 59 -17.47 -7.09 13.40
N ALA A 60 -17.31 -6.41 12.26
CA ALA A 60 -18.40 -6.15 11.33
C ALA A 60 -18.96 -7.46 10.75
N PHE A 61 -18.10 -8.43 10.42
CA PHE A 61 -18.52 -9.75 9.94
C PHE A 61 -19.37 -10.50 10.97
N PHE A 62 -18.89 -10.62 12.21
CA PHE A 62 -19.65 -11.29 13.27
C PHE A 62 -20.92 -10.52 13.66
N GLY A 63 -20.87 -9.18 13.70
CA GLY A 63 -22.03 -8.33 13.94
C GLY A 63 -23.11 -8.53 12.88
N MET A 64 -22.73 -8.55 11.60
CA MET A 64 -23.64 -8.83 10.49
C MET A 64 -24.24 -10.25 10.60
N ALA A 65 -23.43 -11.26 10.91
CA ALA A 65 -23.93 -12.63 11.14
C ALA A 65 -24.95 -12.70 12.29
N GLY A 66 -24.72 -11.95 13.37
CA GLY A 66 -25.67 -11.79 14.48
C GLY A 66 -26.98 -11.14 14.03
N LEU A 67 -26.91 -10.06 13.24
CA LEU A 67 -28.11 -9.39 12.70
C LEU A 67 -28.91 -10.29 11.75
N ILE A 68 -28.23 -11.06 10.90
CA ILE A 68 -28.87 -12.05 10.02
C ILE A 68 -29.61 -13.10 10.87
N THR A 69 -28.95 -13.62 11.90
CA THR A 69 -29.54 -14.60 12.83
C THR A 69 -30.76 -14.01 13.54
N ALA A 70 -30.67 -12.77 14.01
CA ALA A 70 -31.78 -12.07 14.66
C ALA A 70 -32.96 -11.85 13.70
N ALA A 71 -32.70 -11.47 12.44
CA ALA A 71 -33.73 -11.31 11.43
C ALA A 71 -34.45 -12.64 11.13
N ILE A 72 -33.69 -13.74 11.00
CA ILE A 72 -34.27 -15.08 10.83
C ILE A 72 -35.12 -15.45 12.05
N ALA A 73 -34.62 -15.26 13.27
CA ALA A 73 -35.34 -15.56 14.49
C ALA A 73 -36.64 -14.75 14.63
N ALA A 74 -36.60 -13.45 14.29
CA ALA A 74 -37.77 -12.58 14.32
C ALA A 74 -38.85 -13.04 13.32
N LEU A 75 -38.45 -13.40 12.09
CA LEU A 75 -39.38 -13.95 11.10
C LEU A 75 -39.90 -15.34 11.52
N ALA A 76 -39.07 -16.14 12.18
CA ALA A 76 -39.45 -17.46 12.66
C ALA A 76 -40.57 -17.43 13.72
N LEU A 77 -40.88 -16.26 14.30
CA LEU A 77 -42.05 -16.08 15.16
C LEU A 77 -43.38 -16.21 14.40
N ALA A 78 -43.38 -15.97 13.08
CA ALA A 78 -44.57 -16.00 12.24
C ALA A 78 -44.58 -17.13 11.19
N LEU A 79 -43.42 -17.73 10.89
CA LEU A 79 -43.28 -18.80 9.89
C LEU A 79 -42.23 -19.84 10.31
N PRO A 80 -42.20 -21.04 9.70
CA PRO A 80 -41.18 -22.05 9.99
C PRO A 80 -39.76 -21.52 9.76
N THR A 81 -38.82 -21.97 10.61
CA THR A 81 -37.41 -21.52 10.60
C THR A 81 -36.73 -21.65 9.23
N TRP A 82 -37.01 -22.72 8.50
CA TRP A 82 -36.45 -22.93 7.16
C TRP A 82 -36.92 -21.87 6.16
N ALA A 83 -38.20 -21.47 6.21
CA ALA A 83 -38.76 -20.46 5.32
C ALA A 83 -38.21 -19.07 5.65
N ALA A 84 -38.04 -18.76 6.95
CA ALA A 84 -37.44 -17.52 7.40
C ALA A 84 -35.99 -17.39 6.91
N ALA A 85 -35.20 -18.48 7.05
CA ALA A 85 -33.83 -18.52 6.56
C ALA A 85 -33.75 -18.32 5.03
N LEU A 86 -34.65 -18.93 4.25
CA LEU A 86 -34.68 -18.76 2.80
C LEU A 86 -35.03 -17.32 2.40
N ILE A 87 -35.98 -16.68 3.05
CA ILE A 87 -36.38 -15.30 2.74
C ILE A 87 -35.21 -14.33 3.02
N VAL A 88 -34.59 -14.43 4.19
CA VAL A 88 -33.44 -13.58 4.55
C VAL A 88 -32.26 -13.86 3.61
N GLY A 89 -31.97 -15.14 3.32
CA GLY A 89 -30.91 -15.53 2.39
C GLY A 89 -31.13 -14.99 0.98
N ALA A 90 -32.36 -15.07 0.46
CA ALA A 90 -32.71 -14.53 -0.86
C ALA A 90 -32.54 -13.00 -0.90
N ALA A 91 -32.97 -12.29 0.14
CA ALA A 91 -32.79 -10.85 0.24
C ALA A 91 -31.31 -10.44 0.23
N LEU A 92 -30.47 -11.16 0.99
CA LEU A 92 -29.01 -10.93 1.02
C LEU A 92 -28.35 -11.21 -0.34
N LEU A 93 -28.74 -12.29 -1.02
CA LEU A 93 -28.21 -12.61 -2.35
C LEU A 93 -28.62 -11.57 -3.39
N ALA A 94 -29.86 -11.07 -3.33
CA ALA A 94 -30.31 -9.99 -4.19
C ALA A 94 -29.52 -8.70 -3.94
N ALA A 95 -29.30 -8.33 -2.67
CA ALA A 95 -28.48 -7.18 -2.30
C ALA A 95 -27.02 -7.33 -2.75
N ALA A 96 -26.42 -8.51 -2.55
CA ALA A 96 -25.06 -8.83 -3.00
C ALA A 96 -24.94 -8.78 -4.52
N GLY A 97 -25.93 -9.31 -5.26
CA GLY A 97 -26.01 -9.21 -6.70
C GLY A 97 -26.07 -7.75 -7.18
N ALA A 98 -26.93 -6.93 -6.56
CA ALA A 98 -27.03 -5.51 -6.87
C ALA A 98 -25.71 -4.77 -6.59
N ALA A 99 -25.11 -4.98 -5.42
CA ALA A 99 -23.81 -4.40 -5.06
C ALA A 99 -22.72 -4.82 -6.05
N ALA A 100 -22.66 -6.10 -6.44
CA ALA A 100 -21.70 -6.58 -7.44
C ALA A 100 -21.90 -5.92 -8.81
N LEU A 101 -23.15 -5.72 -9.24
CA LEU A 101 -23.46 -5.01 -10.47
C LEU A 101 -23.05 -3.54 -10.41
N LEU A 102 -23.31 -2.85 -9.29
CA LEU A 102 -22.91 -1.45 -9.09
C LEU A 102 -21.39 -1.31 -9.03
N SER A 103 -20.68 -2.20 -8.33
CA SER A 103 -19.22 -2.23 -8.27
C SER A 103 -18.62 -2.45 -9.66
N ARG A 104 -19.20 -3.33 -10.48
CA ARG A 104 -18.74 -3.54 -11.86
C ARG A 104 -18.96 -2.32 -12.75
N ARG A 105 -20.00 -1.51 -12.50
CA ARG A 105 -20.23 -0.26 -13.24
C ARG A 105 -19.20 0.79 -12.85
N GLN A 106 -18.99 1.00 -11.55
CA GLN A 106 -17.98 1.93 -11.06
C GLN A 106 -16.57 1.52 -11.50
N ALA A 107 -16.22 0.24 -11.41
CA ALA A 107 -14.92 -0.28 -11.88
C ALA A 107 -14.69 -0.13 -13.39
N LYS A 108 -15.74 0.03 -14.20
CA LYS A 108 -15.65 0.34 -15.63
C LYS A 108 -15.54 1.84 -15.90
N GLU A 109 -16.03 2.67 -14.99
CA GLU A 109 -16.02 4.14 -15.08
C GLU A 109 -14.80 4.79 -14.43
N VAL A 110 -14.06 4.08 -13.56
CA VAL A 110 -12.72 4.52 -13.17
C VAL A 110 -11.80 4.46 -14.38
N THR A 111 -11.62 5.62 -15.01
CA THR A 111 -10.43 5.94 -15.82
C THR A 111 -9.21 5.45 -15.05
N PRO A 112 -8.27 4.71 -15.68
CA PRO A 112 -7.11 4.16 -15.00
C PRO A 112 -6.42 5.27 -14.20
N ALA A 113 -6.11 5.02 -12.92
CA ALA A 113 -5.32 5.94 -12.13
C ALA A 113 -4.03 6.25 -12.91
N ALA A 114 -3.89 7.51 -13.33
CA ALA A 114 -2.87 8.00 -14.26
C ALA A 114 -2.93 7.40 -15.68
N PRO A 115 -3.88 7.84 -16.54
CA PRO A 115 -3.94 7.39 -17.94
C PRO A 115 -2.66 7.75 -18.70
N GLU A 116 -2.01 8.86 -18.34
CA GLU A 116 -0.70 9.31 -18.84
C GLU A 116 0.42 8.30 -18.55
N THR A 117 0.51 7.79 -17.33
CA THR A 117 1.54 6.83 -16.90
C THR A 117 1.33 5.46 -17.53
N VAL A 118 0.07 5.03 -17.64
CA VAL A 118 -0.27 3.79 -18.34
C VAL A 118 0.00 3.91 -19.84
N ALA A 119 -0.22 5.08 -20.43
CA ALA A 119 0.08 5.37 -21.82
C ALA A 119 1.59 5.43 -22.10
N SER A 120 2.39 6.05 -21.23
CA SER A 120 3.84 6.10 -21.39
C SER A 120 4.46 4.71 -21.28
N VAL A 121 4.06 3.91 -20.30
CA VAL A 121 4.52 2.52 -20.13
C VAL A 121 4.13 1.65 -21.34
N LYS A 122 2.94 1.84 -21.91
CA LYS A 122 2.54 1.14 -23.14
C LYS A 122 3.40 1.53 -24.34
N LYS A 123 3.73 2.83 -24.47
CA LYS A 123 4.57 3.35 -25.54
C LYS A 123 6.00 2.79 -25.42
N ASP A 124 6.56 2.79 -24.22
CA ASP A 124 7.90 2.24 -23.96
C ASP A 124 7.96 0.73 -24.27
N ILE A 125 6.91 -0.02 -23.94
CA ILE A 125 6.82 -1.45 -24.28
C ILE A 125 6.70 -1.67 -25.80
N GLN A 126 5.96 -0.82 -26.52
CA GLN A 126 5.86 -0.90 -27.98
C GLN A 126 7.20 -0.59 -28.64
N GLU A 127 7.88 0.47 -28.20
CA GLU A 127 9.18 0.87 -28.76
C GLU A 127 10.26 -0.21 -28.57
N VAL A 128 10.27 -0.87 -27.40
CA VAL A 128 11.16 -2.04 -27.15
C VAL A 128 10.78 -3.25 -28.01
N LYS A 129 9.49 -3.44 -28.31
CA LYS A 129 9.01 -4.57 -29.13
C LYS A 129 9.32 -4.36 -30.61
N ASP A 130 9.15 -3.14 -31.10
CA ASP A 130 9.47 -2.75 -32.48
C ASP A 130 10.98 -2.78 -32.72
N ALA A 131 11.79 -2.32 -31.74
CA ALA A 131 13.25 -2.43 -31.78
C ALA A 131 13.78 -3.89 -31.78
N ARG A 132 12.97 -4.87 -31.37
CA ARG A 132 13.28 -6.30 -31.55
C ARG A 132 12.85 -6.85 -32.92
N HIS A 133 11.82 -6.28 -33.53
CA HIS A 133 11.29 -6.76 -34.81
C HIS A 133 12.13 -6.28 -36.01
N ASP A 134 12.78 -5.11 -35.90
CA ASP A 134 13.72 -4.57 -36.90
C ASP A 134 15.08 -5.29 -36.94
N ARG A 135 15.30 -6.30 -36.08
CA ARG A 135 16.58 -7.01 -35.93
C ARG A 135 16.58 -8.47 -36.42
N THR A 136 15.50 -8.90 -37.07
CA THR A 136 15.36 -10.24 -37.71
C THR A 136 15.02 -10.08 -39.18
#